data_AF-A0A7C6XSN0-F1
#
_entry.id   AF-A0A7C6XSN0-F1
#
_cell.length_a   1.000
_cell.length_b   1.000
_cell.length_c   1.000
_cell.angle_alpha   90.00
_cell.angle_beta   90.00
_cell.angle_gamma   90.00
#
_symmetry.space_group_name_H-M   'P 1'
#
loop_
_entity.id
_entity.type
_entity.pdbx_description
1 polymer ?
#
loop_
_entity_poly.entity_id
_entity_poly.type
_entity_poly.pdbx_seq_one_letter_code
_entity_poly.pdbx_strand_id
1 'polypeptide(L)'
;MAQSKLDAVIALAKRRGFVFQAGEIYGGSRSAWDYGPLGVELKDNIKSQWWQQFVRGREDVVGLDSSIILPKRVWEASGHVETFVDPLVECLNCHKRHREDHLVEAYEAKHSKAPENGMADIVCPDCGTRGQWTEPQEFSGLVKTFLGPVDSEAGLHYLRPETAQGIFVNFNNVLTAARKKPPFGIGQIGKAFRNEITPGNFIFRTREFEQMEIEYFVHPDEADDYYKQWVEDCWAWFLDLGISEDNVRRLDVPAEDRAHYSAGTIDIEYRFGFQGSEWGELMGVANRTDYDLGTHTEVSGAKLQYFDQASGDRYTPYVIEPSFGLTRSMMAFLVEAYSEDEAPNTKGGVDKRVVLGLDPRLAP
;
A
#
# COMPACT_ATOMS: atom_id res chain seq x y z
N MET A 1 9.93 20.35 -21.94
CA MET A 1 8.68 19.57 -21.91
C MET A 1 7.65 20.40 -21.15
N ALA A 2 6.36 20.35 -21.52
CA ALA A 2 5.33 20.94 -20.68
C ALA A 2 5.34 20.23 -19.31
N GLN A 3 5.25 20.98 -18.21
CA GLN A 3 5.22 20.43 -16.87
C GLN A 3 3.92 19.62 -16.70
N SER A 4 4.03 18.36 -16.28
CA SER A 4 2.83 17.55 -16.02
C SER A 4 2.08 18.06 -14.78
N LYS A 5 0.78 17.73 -14.64
CA LYS A 5 0.00 18.06 -13.43
C LYS A 5 0.71 17.51 -12.18
N LEU A 6 1.24 16.29 -12.28
CA LEU A 6 2.00 15.63 -11.23
C LEU A 6 3.28 16.42 -10.87
N ASP A 7 4.09 16.85 -11.85
CA ASP A 7 5.29 17.66 -11.59
C ASP A 7 4.96 18.99 -10.91
N ALA A 8 3.82 19.60 -11.27
CA ALA A 8 3.34 20.82 -10.65
C ALA A 8 2.93 20.60 -9.18
N VAL A 9 2.26 19.49 -8.89
CA VAL A 9 1.91 19.09 -7.52
C VAL A 9 3.14 18.78 -6.68
N ILE A 10 4.13 18.05 -7.22
CA ILE A 10 5.39 17.75 -6.52
C ILE A 10 6.11 19.05 -6.14
N ALA A 11 6.21 19.99 -7.08
CA ALA A 11 6.82 21.29 -6.83
C ALA A 11 6.04 22.12 -5.80
N LEU A 12 4.70 22.08 -5.84
CA LEU A 12 3.83 22.73 -4.86
C LEU A 12 4.01 22.12 -3.47
N ALA A 13 4.02 20.79 -3.37
CA ALA A 13 4.13 20.05 -2.12
C ALA A 13 5.42 20.43 -1.36
N LYS A 14 6.55 20.51 -2.07
CA LYS A 14 7.80 21.00 -1.48
C LYS A 14 7.73 22.47 -1.08
N ARG A 15 7.24 23.35 -1.97
CA ARG A 15 7.22 24.80 -1.74
C ARG A 15 6.28 25.23 -0.61
N ARG A 16 5.17 24.51 -0.40
CA ARG A 16 4.14 24.84 0.59
C ARG A 16 4.24 24.04 1.89
N GLY A 17 5.21 23.13 2.01
CA GLY A 17 5.44 22.40 3.25
C GLY A 17 4.48 21.23 3.46
N PHE A 18 4.13 20.52 2.38
CA PHE A 18 3.46 19.22 2.47
C PHE A 18 4.47 18.09 2.63
N VAL A 19 5.49 18.03 1.77
CA VAL A 19 6.45 16.92 1.74
C VAL A 19 7.86 17.43 1.50
N PHE A 20 8.81 16.90 2.25
CA PHE A 20 10.24 17.16 2.15
C PHE A 20 11.02 15.86 1.95
N GLN A 21 12.19 15.98 1.32
CA GLN A 21 13.10 14.84 1.18
C GLN A 21 13.65 14.48 2.56
N ALA A 22 13.50 13.22 2.99
CA ALA A 22 14.00 12.82 4.30
C ALA A 22 15.52 13.00 4.38
N GLY A 23 16.00 13.71 5.39
CA GLY A 23 17.42 14.02 5.55
C GLY A 23 18.02 14.90 4.45
N GLU A 24 17.24 15.83 3.87
CA GLU A 24 17.65 16.68 2.73
C GLU A 24 19.02 17.36 2.93
N ILE A 25 19.31 17.88 4.12
CA ILE A 25 20.59 18.55 4.43
C ILE A 25 21.81 17.60 4.42
N TYR A 26 21.58 16.29 4.47
CA TYR A 26 22.60 15.23 4.41
C TYR A 26 22.67 14.56 3.03
N GLY A 27 22.02 15.13 2.01
CA GLY A 27 21.96 14.57 0.65
C GLY A 27 20.72 13.71 0.37
N GLY A 28 19.83 13.56 1.36
CA GLY A 28 18.56 12.86 1.21
C GLY A 28 18.67 11.33 1.28
N SER A 29 17.64 10.69 1.83
CA SER A 29 17.47 9.24 1.81
C SER A 29 16.48 8.84 0.71
N ARG A 30 16.93 8.01 -0.25
CA ARG A 30 16.08 7.56 -1.36
C ARG A 30 14.84 6.84 -0.84
N SER A 31 13.69 7.14 -1.45
CA SER A 31 12.39 6.53 -1.13
C SER A 31 11.96 6.73 0.33
N ALA A 32 12.43 7.79 0.97
CA ALA A 32 12.02 8.23 2.30
C ALA A 32 11.69 9.72 2.28
N TRP A 33 10.59 10.10 2.94
CA TRP A 33 10.03 11.44 2.87
C TRP A 33 9.52 11.88 4.24
N ASP A 34 9.71 13.15 4.56
CA ASP A 34 9.18 13.81 5.75
C ASP A 34 7.95 14.63 5.38
N TYR A 35 6.96 14.71 6.26
CA TYR A 35 5.75 15.50 6.04
C TYR A 35 5.85 16.81 6.82
N GLY A 36 5.74 17.93 6.11
CA GLY A 36 5.81 19.27 6.69
C GLY A 36 4.49 19.68 7.38
N PRO A 37 4.38 20.95 7.83
CA PRO A 37 3.20 21.40 8.59
C PRO A 37 1.86 21.10 7.92
N LEU A 38 1.69 21.42 6.63
CA LEU A 38 0.44 21.13 5.91
C LEU A 38 0.30 19.65 5.56
N GLY A 39 1.43 18.94 5.42
CA GLY A 39 1.43 17.52 5.10
C GLY A 39 0.96 16.66 6.27
N VAL A 40 1.36 17.00 7.49
CA VAL A 40 0.90 16.33 8.71
C VAL A 40 -0.60 16.53 8.90
N GLU A 41 -1.09 17.78 8.81
CA GLU A 41 -2.53 18.07 8.95
C GLU A 41 -3.36 17.34 7.89
N LEU A 42 -2.94 17.36 6.62
CA LEU A 42 -3.65 16.63 5.56
C LEU A 42 -3.66 15.11 5.82
N LYS A 43 -2.53 14.52 6.25
CA LYS A 43 -2.48 13.09 6.60
C LYS A 43 -3.36 12.74 7.78
N ASP A 44 -3.34 13.57 8.82
CA ASP A 44 -4.15 13.34 10.02
C ASP A 44 -5.64 13.52 9.74
N ASN A 45 -6.02 14.46 8.87
CA ASN A 45 -7.39 14.59 8.38
C ASN A 45 -7.85 13.37 7.58
N ILE A 46 -7.02 12.86 6.65
CA ILE A 46 -7.33 11.64 5.89
C ILE A 46 -7.51 10.44 6.84
N LYS A 47 -6.58 10.23 7.77
CA LYS A 47 -6.69 9.16 8.79
C LYS A 47 -7.94 9.30 9.63
N SER A 48 -8.25 10.52 10.07
CA SER A 48 -9.43 10.79 10.90
C SER A 48 -10.73 10.55 10.14
N GLN A 49 -10.80 10.94 8.88
CA GLN A 49 -11.96 10.67 8.02
C GLN A 49 -12.12 9.18 7.73
N TRP A 50 -11.04 8.48 7.39
CA TRP A 50 -11.08 7.03 7.18
C TRP A 50 -11.52 6.30 8.45
N TRP A 51 -10.96 6.66 9.61
CA TRP A 51 -11.32 6.06 10.89
C TRP A 51 -12.77 6.38 11.27
N GLN A 52 -13.25 7.58 10.97
CA GLN A 52 -14.64 7.96 11.19
C GLN A 52 -15.59 7.16 10.30
N GLN A 53 -15.27 6.98 9.01
CA GLN A 53 -16.11 6.25 8.07
C GLN A 53 -16.16 4.75 8.38
N PHE A 54 -14.99 4.12 8.44
CA PHE A 54 -14.91 2.65 8.38
C PHE A 54 -14.76 1.98 9.75
N VAL A 55 -14.43 2.74 10.81
CA VAL A 55 -14.27 2.18 12.16
C VAL A 55 -15.32 2.73 13.12
N ARG A 56 -15.34 4.04 13.38
CA ARG A 56 -16.30 4.64 14.36
C ARG A 56 -17.73 4.72 13.83
N GLY A 57 -17.90 4.92 12.52
CA GLY A 57 -19.20 5.03 11.87
C GLY A 57 -19.90 3.70 11.68
N ARG A 58 -19.22 2.59 11.96
CA ARG A 58 -19.70 1.23 11.78
C ARG A 58 -19.90 0.54 13.12
N GLU A 59 -21.04 -0.12 13.29
CA GLU A 59 -21.29 -0.90 14.51
C GLU A 59 -20.56 -2.25 14.53
N ASP A 60 -20.08 -2.72 13.38
CA ASP A 60 -19.47 -4.03 13.18
C ASP A 60 -17.94 -3.99 13.08
N VAL A 61 -17.30 -2.83 13.15
CA VAL A 61 -15.83 -2.69 13.11
C VAL A 61 -15.29 -2.13 14.42
N VAL A 62 -14.14 -2.64 14.87
CA VAL A 62 -13.43 -2.15 16.06
C VAL A 62 -11.98 -1.82 15.76
N GLY A 63 -11.37 -0.96 16.56
CA GLY A 63 -9.98 -0.54 16.35
C GLY A 63 -8.95 -1.45 17.02
N LEU A 64 -7.77 -1.56 16.42
CA LEU A 64 -6.56 -2.14 17.00
C LEU A 64 -5.35 -1.24 16.70
N ASP A 65 -4.35 -1.27 17.59
CA ASP A 65 -3.00 -0.74 17.33
C ASP A 65 -1.97 -1.78 17.79
N SER A 66 -1.44 -2.56 16.85
CA SER A 66 -0.45 -3.59 17.08
C SER A 66 0.98 -3.04 16.98
N SER A 67 1.91 -3.71 17.68
CA SER A 67 3.35 -3.46 17.53
C SER A 67 3.82 -3.56 16.08
N ILE A 68 4.81 -2.75 15.72
CA ILE A 68 5.57 -2.84 14.45
C ILE A 68 6.46 -4.08 14.44
N ILE A 69 7.07 -4.41 15.57
CA ILE A 69 7.97 -5.55 15.72
C ILE A 69 7.17 -6.68 16.37
N LEU A 70 6.88 -7.70 15.57
CA LEU A 70 6.24 -8.94 16.00
C LEU A 70 7.26 -10.07 16.06
N PRO A 71 6.99 -11.17 16.80
CA PRO A 71 7.88 -12.33 16.81
C PRO A 71 8.17 -12.83 15.39
N LYS A 72 9.42 -13.20 15.11
CA LYS A 72 9.87 -13.71 13.79
C LYS A 72 8.91 -14.74 13.18
N ARG A 73 8.43 -15.66 14.03
CA ARG A 73 7.53 -16.76 13.66
C ARG A 73 6.19 -16.31 13.05
N VAL A 74 5.73 -15.09 13.33
CA VAL A 74 4.54 -14.52 12.68
C VAL A 74 4.77 -14.36 11.18
N TRP A 75 5.94 -13.85 10.79
CA TRP A 75 6.31 -13.63 9.39
C TRP A 75 6.64 -14.93 8.67
N GLU A 76 7.21 -15.90 9.39
CA GLU A 76 7.40 -17.27 8.88
C GLU A 76 6.06 -17.95 8.61
N ALA A 77 5.12 -17.86 9.55
CA ALA A 77 3.78 -18.44 9.38
C ALA A 77 3.07 -17.81 8.18
N SER A 78 3.04 -16.48 8.09
CA SER A 78 2.39 -15.79 6.97
C SER A 78 3.05 -15.95 5.59
N GLY A 79 4.16 -16.70 5.50
CA GLY A 79 4.91 -16.89 4.24
C GLY A 79 5.83 -15.75 3.83
N HIS A 80 5.74 -14.57 4.46
CA HIS A 80 6.54 -13.38 4.11
C HIS A 80 8.05 -13.61 4.11
N VAL A 81 8.57 -14.46 5.00
CA VAL A 81 10.03 -14.75 5.02
C VAL A 81 10.48 -15.50 3.77
N GLU A 82 9.60 -16.33 3.19
CA GLU A 82 9.89 -17.17 2.04
C GLU A 82 9.55 -16.47 0.71
N THR A 83 8.40 -15.80 0.63
CA THR A 83 7.84 -15.30 -0.64
C THR A 83 8.12 -13.83 -0.90
N PHE A 84 8.50 -13.05 0.12
CA PHE A 84 8.75 -11.61 -0.01
C PHE A 84 10.19 -11.35 -0.49
N VAL A 85 10.55 -11.95 -1.62
CA VAL A 85 11.86 -11.87 -2.27
C VAL A 85 11.68 -11.44 -3.72
N ASP A 86 12.50 -10.47 -4.16
CA ASP A 86 12.52 -9.96 -5.53
C ASP A 86 13.83 -10.36 -6.23
N PRO A 87 13.80 -10.78 -7.51
CA PRO A 87 15.01 -11.07 -8.26
C PRO A 87 15.72 -9.76 -8.64
N LEU A 88 16.97 -9.60 -8.17
CA LEU A 88 17.77 -8.40 -8.37
C LEU A 88 18.94 -8.63 -9.32
N VAL A 89 19.09 -7.74 -10.30
CA VAL A 89 20.24 -7.70 -11.22
C VAL A 89 20.96 -6.34 -11.14
N GLU A 90 22.28 -6.34 -11.28
CA GLU A 90 23.11 -5.14 -11.32
C GLU A 90 23.72 -4.95 -12.71
N CYS A 91 23.65 -3.74 -13.27
CA CYS A 91 24.31 -3.43 -14.53
C CYS A 91 25.84 -3.41 -14.31
N LEU A 92 26.58 -4.27 -15.01
CA LEU A 92 28.03 -4.39 -14.88
C LEU A 92 28.81 -3.14 -15.32
N ASN A 93 28.15 -2.19 -15.99
CA ASN A 93 28.78 -0.95 -16.45
C ASN A 93 28.53 0.24 -15.52
N CYS A 94 27.29 0.45 -15.06
CA CYS A 94 26.95 1.61 -14.22
C CYS A 94 26.68 1.26 -12.75
N HIS A 95 26.71 -0.02 -12.39
CA HIS A 95 26.46 -0.56 -11.05
C HIS A 95 25.10 -0.17 -10.44
N LYS A 96 24.15 0.25 -11.28
CA LYS A 96 22.77 0.46 -10.86
C LYS A 96 22.05 -0.88 -10.82
N ARG A 97 21.24 -1.04 -9.78
CA ARG A 97 20.48 -2.25 -9.47
C ARG A 97 19.04 -2.06 -9.91
N HIS A 98 18.48 -3.12 -10.47
CA HIS A 98 17.13 -3.17 -10.97
C HIS A 98 16.50 -4.48 -10.55
N ARG A 99 15.17 -4.47 -10.43
CA ARG A 99 14.41 -5.70 -10.42
C ARG A 99 14.40 -6.31 -11.81
N GLU A 100 14.68 -7.60 -11.90
CA GLU A 100 14.78 -8.33 -13.15
C GLU A 100 13.43 -8.36 -13.89
N ASP A 101 12.37 -8.70 -13.15
CA ASP A 101 11.00 -8.79 -13.68
C ASP A 101 10.52 -7.48 -14.31
N HIS A 102 10.69 -6.34 -13.64
CA HIS A 102 10.34 -5.04 -14.19
C HIS A 102 11.10 -4.72 -15.49
N LEU A 103 12.34 -5.18 -15.64
CA LEU A 103 13.10 -4.98 -16.86
C LEU A 103 12.56 -5.84 -18.00
N VAL A 104 12.12 -7.07 -17.70
CA VAL A 104 11.47 -7.98 -18.65
C VAL A 104 10.11 -7.43 -19.07
N GLU A 105 9.26 -7.03 -18.12
CA GLU A 105 7.96 -6.42 -18.38
C GLU A 105 8.08 -5.15 -19.24
N ALA A 106 9.03 -4.27 -18.92
CA ALA A 106 9.27 -3.06 -19.70
C ALA A 106 9.75 -3.38 -21.13
N TYR A 107 10.51 -4.47 -21.30
CA TYR A 107 10.91 -4.96 -22.62
C TYR A 107 9.70 -5.48 -23.39
N GLU A 108 8.86 -6.29 -22.75
CA GLU A 108 7.64 -6.87 -23.33
C GLU A 108 6.62 -5.81 -23.73
N ALA A 109 6.36 -4.83 -22.88
CA ALA A 109 5.49 -3.71 -23.19
C ALA A 109 5.96 -2.93 -24.43
N LYS A 110 7.27 -2.83 -24.64
CA LYS A 110 7.86 -2.11 -25.78
C LYS A 110 7.93 -2.94 -27.06
N HIS A 111 8.14 -4.25 -26.97
CA HIS A 111 8.37 -5.12 -28.13
C HIS A 111 7.22 -6.10 -28.41
N SER A 112 6.19 -6.12 -27.56
CA SER A 112 5.06 -7.05 -27.57
C SER A 112 5.48 -8.53 -27.56
N LYS A 113 6.65 -8.83 -27.00
CA LYS A 113 7.19 -10.19 -26.84
C LYS A 113 8.25 -10.24 -25.74
N ALA A 114 8.37 -11.42 -25.12
CA ALA A 114 9.44 -11.72 -24.16
C ALA A 114 10.84 -11.62 -24.81
N PRO A 115 11.88 -11.27 -24.03
CA PRO A 115 13.26 -11.32 -24.50
C PRO A 115 13.69 -12.77 -24.76
N GLU A 116 14.06 -13.10 -26.00
CA GLU A 116 14.40 -14.46 -26.44
C GLU A 116 15.65 -15.00 -25.74
N ASN A 117 16.61 -14.12 -25.41
CA ASN A 117 17.84 -14.46 -24.69
C ASN A 117 17.82 -13.94 -23.23
N GLY A 118 16.64 -13.68 -22.67
CA GLY A 118 16.49 -13.13 -21.32
C GLY A 118 17.20 -11.77 -21.15
N MET A 119 17.87 -11.58 -20.02
CA MET A 119 18.58 -10.33 -19.68
C MET A 119 19.63 -9.89 -20.70
N ALA A 120 20.14 -10.79 -21.55
CA ALA A 120 21.09 -10.45 -22.60
C ALA A 120 20.51 -9.49 -23.67
N ASP A 121 19.19 -9.56 -23.90
CA ASP A 121 18.52 -8.71 -24.88
C ASP A 121 18.20 -7.31 -24.32
N ILE A 122 18.16 -7.18 -22.99
CA ILE A 122 17.71 -6.01 -22.27
C ILE A 122 18.81 -4.94 -22.18
N VAL A 123 18.42 -3.71 -22.50
CA VAL A 123 19.27 -2.52 -22.43
C VAL A 123 19.08 -1.85 -21.08
N CYS A 124 20.18 -1.54 -20.39
CA CYS A 124 20.15 -0.77 -19.15
C CYS A 124 19.51 0.60 -19.39
N PRO A 125 18.41 0.94 -18.68
CA PRO A 125 17.70 2.19 -18.90
C PRO A 125 18.51 3.43 -18.51
N ASP A 126 19.54 3.27 -17.66
CA ASP A 126 20.33 4.38 -17.15
C ASP A 126 21.55 4.73 -17.98
N CYS A 127 22.22 3.74 -18.59
CA CYS A 127 23.48 3.95 -19.31
C CYS A 127 23.48 3.43 -20.74
N GLY A 128 22.42 2.74 -21.17
CA GLY A 128 22.28 2.22 -22.52
C GLY A 128 23.13 0.97 -22.83
N THR A 129 23.85 0.41 -21.84
CA THR A 129 24.60 -0.84 -22.02
C THR A 129 23.64 -2.02 -22.17
N ARG A 130 23.84 -2.85 -23.19
CA ARG A 130 22.99 -4.02 -23.48
C ARG A 130 23.59 -5.31 -22.93
N GLY A 131 22.77 -6.11 -22.24
CA GLY A 131 23.10 -7.49 -21.87
C GLY A 131 24.28 -7.66 -20.92
N GLN A 132 24.70 -6.60 -20.21
CA GLN A 132 25.79 -6.65 -19.25
C GLN A 132 25.22 -6.52 -17.83
N TRP A 133 24.69 -7.64 -17.33
CA TRP A 133 24.02 -7.77 -16.03
C TRP A 133 24.73 -8.83 -15.18
N THR A 134 24.68 -8.70 -13.86
CA THR A 134 25.04 -9.79 -12.94
C THR A 134 24.02 -10.92 -13.01
N GLU A 135 24.39 -12.10 -12.50
CA GLU A 135 23.39 -13.13 -12.18
C GLU A 135 22.36 -12.58 -11.19
N PRO A 136 21.07 -12.96 -11.33
CA PRO A 136 20.03 -12.58 -10.39
C PRO A 136 20.33 -13.03 -8.96
N GLN A 137 20.09 -12.15 -8.01
CA GLN A 137 20.17 -12.45 -6.58
C GLN A 137 18.83 -12.17 -5.91
N GLU A 138 18.38 -13.11 -5.08
CA GLU A 138 17.17 -12.95 -4.28
C GLU A 138 17.36 -11.87 -3.23
N PHE A 139 16.55 -10.83 -3.30
CA PHE A 139 16.57 -9.73 -2.36
C PHE A 139 15.29 -9.73 -1.53
N SER A 140 15.43 -9.88 -0.21
CA SER A 140 14.26 -9.82 0.68
C SER A 140 13.71 -8.40 0.78
N GLY A 141 12.41 -8.27 0.47
CA GLY A 141 11.63 -7.05 0.67
C GLY A 141 11.36 -6.72 2.15
N LEU A 142 11.71 -7.62 3.08
CA LEU A 142 11.57 -7.36 4.52
C LEU A 142 12.73 -6.52 5.07
N VAL A 143 12.41 -5.51 5.87
CA VAL A 143 13.42 -4.74 6.60
C VAL A 143 13.81 -5.49 7.86
N LYS A 144 15.06 -5.96 7.91
CA LYS A 144 15.63 -6.70 9.04
C LYS A 144 16.07 -5.77 10.16
N THR A 145 15.87 -6.20 11.40
CA THR A 145 16.40 -5.56 12.61
C THR A 145 16.85 -6.61 13.62
N PHE A 146 17.62 -6.22 14.63
CA PHE A 146 18.09 -7.12 15.68
C PHE A 146 17.66 -6.62 17.04
N LEU A 147 16.98 -7.47 17.80
CA LEU A 147 16.61 -7.22 19.19
C LEU A 147 17.62 -7.89 20.12
N GLY A 148 18.12 -7.14 21.10
CA GLY A 148 19.04 -7.62 22.11
C GLY A 148 20.35 -6.84 22.16
N PRO A 149 21.26 -7.20 23.07
CA PRO A 149 22.52 -6.49 23.26
C PRO A 149 23.56 -6.75 22.16
N VAL A 150 23.35 -7.79 21.32
CA VAL A 150 24.26 -8.19 20.26
C VAL A 150 23.45 -8.57 19.03
N ASP A 151 23.86 -8.04 17.87
CA ASP A 151 23.32 -8.41 16.57
C ASP A 151 23.62 -9.88 16.28
N SER A 152 22.62 -10.74 16.45
CA SER A 152 22.74 -12.19 16.31
C SER A 152 21.48 -12.77 15.66
N GLU A 153 21.60 -13.94 15.03
CA GLU A 153 20.44 -14.60 14.40
C GLU A 153 19.30 -14.87 15.39
N ALA A 154 19.62 -15.13 16.66
CA ALA A 154 18.61 -15.27 17.72
C ALA A 154 17.83 -13.98 17.98
N GLY A 155 18.46 -12.82 17.74
CA GLY A 155 17.84 -11.50 17.83
C GLY A 155 17.19 -11.04 16.52
N LEU A 156 17.27 -11.79 15.42
CA LEU A 156 16.74 -11.36 14.13
C LEU A 156 15.21 -11.19 14.18
N HIS A 157 14.77 -9.98 13.87
CA HIS A 157 13.37 -9.59 13.74
C HIS A 157 13.18 -8.78 12.45
N TYR A 158 11.92 -8.47 12.15
CA TYR A 158 11.56 -7.66 11.01
C TYR A 158 10.68 -6.50 11.44
N LEU A 159 10.82 -5.37 10.74
CA LEU A 159 9.78 -4.35 10.76
C LEU A 159 8.65 -4.85 9.86
N ARG A 160 7.40 -4.75 10.33
CA ARG A 160 6.25 -5.28 9.59
C ARG A 160 6.12 -4.70 8.17
N PRO A 161 5.94 -5.52 7.12
CA PRO A 161 5.71 -5.07 5.74
C PRO A 161 4.25 -4.70 5.43
N GLU A 162 3.35 -5.09 6.34
CA GLU A 162 1.91 -4.82 6.35
C GLU A 162 1.41 -4.76 7.80
N THR A 163 0.18 -4.30 8.03
CA THR A 163 -0.39 -4.18 9.38
C THR A 163 -1.34 -5.35 9.71
N ALA A 164 -1.90 -6.02 8.69
CA ALA A 164 -2.81 -7.17 8.77
C ALA A 164 -2.39 -8.27 9.77
N GLN A 165 -1.12 -8.69 9.75
CA GLN A 165 -0.65 -9.76 10.65
C GLN A 165 -0.83 -9.44 12.14
N GLY A 166 -0.76 -8.17 12.53
CA GLY A 166 -1.04 -7.73 13.89
C GLY A 166 -2.49 -7.95 14.31
N ILE A 167 -3.41 -7.87 13.36
CA ILE A 167 -4.84 -8.11 13.54
C ILE A 167 -5.10 -9.61 13.68
N PHE A 168 -4.55 -10.45 12.78
CA PHE A 168 -4.76 -11.90 12.81
C PHE A 168 -4.32 -12.54 14.13
N VAL A 169 -3.13 -12.19 14.63
CA VAL A 169 -2.62 -12.73 15.90
C VAL A 169 -3.43 -12.27 17.12
N ASN A 170 -4.24 -11.22 16.98
CA ASN A 170 -5.12 -10.70 18.02
C ASN A 170 -6.61 -11.06 17.82
N PHE A 171 -6.96 -11.87 16.80
CA PHE A 171 -8.34 -12.24 16.49
C PHE A 171 -9.13 -12.67 17.73
N ASN A 172 -8.63 -13.66 18.49
CA ASN A 172 -9.32 -14.16 19.68
C ASN A 172 -9.41 -13.13 20.82
N ASN A 173 -8.39 -12.30 20.98
CA ASN A 173 -8.36 -11.24 22.00
C ASN A 173 -9.46 -10.21 21.72
N VAL A 174 -9.54 -9.74 20.47
CA VAL A 174 -10.52 -8.73 20.05
C VAL A 174 -11.93 -9.30 20.02
N LEU A 175 -12.13 -10.50 19.46
CA LEU A 175 -13.42 -11.20 19.45
C LEU A 175 -14.01 -11.28 20.87
N THR A 176 -13.18 -11.65 21.85
CA THR A 176 -13.59 -11.80 23.25
C THR A 176 -13.83 -10.45 23.93
N ALA A 177 -12.88 -9.52 23.83
CA ALA A 177 -12.92 -8.25 24.56
C ALA A 177 -14.00 -7.31 24.02
N ALA A 178 -14.14 -7.22 22.70
CA ALA A 178 -15.15 -6.40 22.05
C ALA A 178 -16.53 -7.07 21.95
N ARG A 179 -16.62 -8.36 22.35
CA ARG A 179 -17.85 -9.18 22.29
C ARG A 179 -18.49 -9.16 20.89
N LYS A 180 -17.65 -9.19 19.86
CA LYS A 180 -18.10 -9.27 18.47
C LYS A 180 -18.35 -10.71 18.07
N LYS A 181 -19.08 -10.88 16.98
CA LYS A 181 -19.28 -12.14 16.28
C LYS A 181 -19.21 -11.86 14.78
N PRO A 182 -18.71 -12.79 13.94
CA PRO A 182 -18.83 -12.66 12.50
C PRO A 182 -20.30 -12.42 12.09
N PRO A 183 -20.56 -11.54 11.11
CA PRO A 183 -19.59 -10.69 10.43
C PRO A 183 -19.11 -9.52 11.32
N PHE A 184 -17.79 -9.30 11.40
CA PHE A 184 -17.21 -8.12 12.08
C PHE A 184 -15.81 -7.81 11.56
N GLY A 185 -15.38 -6.56 11.68
CA GLY A 185 -14.06 -6.12 11.27
C GLY A 185 -13.16 -5.65 12.40
N ILE A 186 -11.86 -5.67 12.14
CA ILE A 186 -10.85 -5.02 12.96
C ILE A 186 -10.07 -4.06 12.05
N GLY A 187 -10.16 -2.76 12.33
CA GLY A 187 -9.45 -1.72 11.60
C GLY A 187 -8.19 -1.27 12.32
N GLN A 188 -7.13 -1.00 11.56
CA GLN A 188 -5.85 -0.52 12.07
C GLN A 188 -5.26 0.52 11.13
N ILE A 189 -4.66 1.56 11.71
CA ILE A 189 -3.82 2.51 10.99
C ILE A 189 -2.42 2.42 11.57
N GLY A 190 -1.40 2.28 10.72
CA GLY A 190 -0.04 2.31 11.22
C GLY A 190 1.03 2.20 10.16
N LYS A 191 2.28 2.31 10.62
CA LYS A 191 3.45 2.23 9.73
C LYS A 191 3.71 0.81 9.25
N ALA A 192 4.16 0.70 8.01
CA ALA A 192 4.68 -0.51 7.39
C ALA A 192 5.97 -0.19 6.63
N PHE A 193 6.79 -1.22 6.44
CA PHE A 193 8.15 -1.09 5.93
C PHE A 193 8.42 -2.11 4.83
N ARG A 194 8.73 -1.64 3.63
CA ARG A 194 9.15 -2.49 2.51
C ARG A 194 10.53 -2.04 2.07
N ASN A 195 11.44 -2.99 1.89
CA ASN A 195 12.81 -2.72 1.51
C ASN A 195 12.91 -2.40 0.01
N GLU A 196 12.17 -1.39 -0.44
CA GLU A 196 12.00 -1.05 -1.84
C GLU A 196 13.35 -0.79 -2.53
N ILE A 197 13.52 -1.46 -3.66
CA ILE A 197 14.73 -1.42 -4.49
C ILE A 197 14.64 -0.25 -5.47
N THR A 198 13.47 -0.06 -6.10
CA THR A 198 13.31 0.84 -7.23
C THR A 198 12.72 2.17 -6.76
N PRO A 199 13.52 3.25 -6.67
CA PRO A 199 12.98 4.57 -6.37
C PRO A 199 12.14 5.07 -7.55
N GLY A 200 10.95 5.62 -7.30
CA GLY A 200 10.12 6.17 -8.37
C GLY A 200 8.86 6.88 -7.88
N ASN A 201 8.39 7.84 -8.68
CA ASN A 201 7.08 8.49 -8.54
C ASN A 201 6.81 9.19 -7.19
N PHE A 202 7.77 10.00 -6.71
CA PHE A 202 7.62 10.84 -5.52
C PHE A 202 7.29 10.01 -4.26
N ILE A 203 6.15 10.25 -3.61
CA ILE A 203 5.71 9.53 -2.40
C ILE A 203 4.97 8.22 -2.71
N PHE A 204 4.90 7.80 -3.97
CA PHE A 204 4.17 6.59 -4.37
C PHE A 204 4.90 5.29 -4.00
N ARG A 205 6.24 5.26 -4.16
CA ARG A 205 7.10 4.12 -3.78
C ARG A 205 8.07 4.55 -2.69
N THR A 206 7.79 4.11 -1.46
CA THR A 206 8.54 4.50 -0.25
C THR A 206 8.89 3.29 0.59
N ARG A 207 10.00 3.37 1.34
CA ARG A 207 10.42 2.29 2.24
C ARG A 207 9.68 2.26 3.56
N GLU A 208 9.18 3.41 3.97
CA GLU A 208 8.34 3.61 5.15
C GLU A 208 7.09 4.33 4.69
N PHE A 209 5.93 3.77 5.01
CA PHE A 209 4.63 4.35 4.71
C PHE A 209 3.61 3.97 5.79
N GLU A 210 2.43 4.57 5.73
CA GLU A 210 1.31 4.23 6.60
C GLU A 210 0.23 3.56 5.75
N GLN A 211 -0.35 2.50 6.31
CA GLN A 211 -1.52 1.83 5.76
C GLN A 211 -2.71 2.03 6.69
N MET A 212 -3.89 1.92 6.11
CA MET A 212 -5.17 1.87 6.82
C MET A 212 -5.86 0.60 6.34
N GLU A 213 -5.84 -0.43 7.18
CA GLU A 213 -6.28 -1.78 6.80
C GLU A 213 -7.42 -2.24 7.69
N ILE A 214 -8.32 -3.03 7.13
CA ILE A 214 -9.42 -3.68 7.84
C ILE A 214 -9.37 -5.17 7.52
N GLU A 215 -9.38 -6.01 8.54
CA GLU A 215 -9.67 -7.43 8.36
C GLU A 215 -11.12 -7.68 8.75
N TYR A 216 -11.97 -7.97 7.77
CA TYR A 216 -13.38 -8.21 7.97
C TYR A 216 -13.69 -9.71 7.95
N PHE A 217 -13.96 -10.27 9.12
CA PHE A 217 -14.16 -11.70 9.37
C PHE A 217 -15.61 -12.09 9.13
N VAL A 218 -15.83 -13.00 8.19
CA VAL A 218 -17.16 -13.40 7.72
C VAL A 218 -17.32 -14.92 7.68
N HIS A 219 -18.57 -15.39 7.61
CA HIS A 219 -18.84 -16.79 7.30
C HIS A 219 -18.41 -17.09 5.85
N PRO A 220 -17.81 -18.25 5.54
CA PRO A 220 -17.38 -18.58 4.17
C PRO A 220 -18.48 -18.41 3.11
N ASP A 221 -19.71 -18.86 3.42
CA ASP A 221 -20.86 -18.77 2.50
C ASP A 221 -21.30 -17.33 2.17
N GLU A 222 -20.89 -16.34 2.98
CA GLU A 222 -21.24 -14.92 2.79
C GLU A 222 -20.07 -14.09 2.23
N ALA A 223 -18.89 -14.70 2.06
CA ALA A 223 -17.65 -13.97 1.79
C ALA A 223 -17.70 -13.14 0.49
N ASP A 224 -18.25 -13.71 -0.59
CA ASP A 224 -18.33 -13.04 -1.89
C ASP A 224 -19.26 -11.81 -1.87
N ASP A 225 -20.30 -11.82 -1.05
CA ASP A 225 -21.23 -10.71 -0.95
C ASP A 225 -20.63 -9.55 -0.14
N TYR A 226 -19.97 -9.86 0.98
CA TYR A 226 -19.21 -8.86 1.74
C TYR A 226 -18.03 -8.31 0.96
N TYR A 227 -17.34 -9.14 0.17
CA TYR A 227 -16.28 -8.72 -0.73
C TYR A 227 -16.75 -7.63 -1.70
N LYS A 228 -17.86 -7.87 -2.41
CA LYS A 228 -18.44 -6.90 -3.34
C LYS A 228 -18.91 -5.63 -2.62
N GLN A 229 -19.51 -5.77 -1.43
CA GLN A 229 -19.93 -4.61 -0.65
C GLN A 229 -18.74 -3.74 -0.23
N TRP A 230 -17.64 -4.35 0.23
CA TRP A 230 -16.43 -3.61 0.59
C TRP A 230 -15.77 -2.91 -0.60
N VAL A 231 -15.79 -3.50 -1.79
CA VAL A 231 -15.34 -2.82 -3.02
C VAL A 231 -16.14 -1.54 -3.26
N GLU A 232 -17.47 -1.60 -3.13
CA GLU A 232 -18.33 -0.43 -3.34
C GLU A 232 -18.19 0.62 -2.22
N ASP A 233 -18.09 0.18 -0.96
CA ASP A 233 -17.88 1.08 0.19
C ASP A 233 -16.56 1.86 0.05
N CYS A 234 -15.49 1.18 -0.35
CA CYS A 234 -14.18 1.78 -0.58
C CYS A 234 -14.18 2.73 -1.79
N TRP A 235 -14.82 2.34 -2.88
CA TRP A 235 -15.00 3.18 -4.06
C TRP A 235 -15.76 4.46 -3.73
N ALA A 236 -16.90 4.34 -3.05
CA ALA A 236 -17.74 5.45 -2.67
C ALA A 236 -16.99 6.46 -1.77
N TRP A 237 -16.09 5.99 -0.90
CA TRP A 237 -15.29 6.86 -0.04
C TRP A 237 -14.38 7.81 -0.82
N PHE A 238 -13.72 7.33 -1.88
CA PHE A 238 -12.88 8.20 -2.71
C PHE A 238 -13.71 9.24 -3.49
N LEU A 239 -14.85 8.83 -4.07
CA LEU A 239 -15.73 9.73 -4.80
C LEU A 239 -16.37 10.79 -3.88
N ASP A 240 -16.83 10.38 -2.70
CA ASP A 240 -17.42 11.27 -1.71
C ASP A 240 -16.41 12.33 -1.24
N LEU A 241 -15.11 12.02 -1.21
CA LEU A 241 -14.03 12.93 -0.88
C LEU A 241 -13.47 13.72 -2.08
N GLY A 242 -14.18 13.69 -3.21
CA GLY A 242 -13.93 14.59 -4.35
C GLY A 242 -13.04 14.03 -5.45
N ILE A 243 -12.70 12.73 -5.45
CA ILE A 243 -12.07 12.09 -6.63
C ILE A 243 -13.11 11.93 -7.74
N SER A 244 -12.81 12.46 -8.94
CA SER A 244 -13.65 12.25 -10.12
C SER A 244 -13.63 10.79 -10.58
N GLU A 245 -14.80 10.26 -10.95
CA GLU A 245 -14.95 8.94 -11.59
C GLU A 245 -14.09 8.81 -12.86
N ASP A 246 -13.79 9.91 -13.56
CA ASP A 246 -12.93 9.90 -14.75
C ASP A 246 -11.45 9.62 -14.44
N ASN A 247 -11.04 9.77 -13.17
CA ASN A 247 -9.65 9.61 -12.71
C ASN A 247 -9.45 8.36 -11.84
N VAL A 248 -10.48 7.57 -11.59
CA VAL A 248 -10.41 6.35 -10.78
C VAL A 248 -10.96 5.15 -11.55
N ARG A 249 -10.39 3.96 -11.34
CA ARG A 249 -10.90 2.71 -11.92
C ARG A 249 -10.79 1.55 -10.96
N ARG A 250 -11.63 0.53 -11.16
CA ARG A 250 -11.52 -0.77 -10.52
C ARG A 250 -10.75 -1.69 -11.48
N LEU A 251 -9.64 -2.25 -11.03
CA LEU A 251 -8.89 -3.26 -11.75
C LEU A 251 -9.16 -4.62 -11.08
N ASP A 252 -9.79 -5.54 -11.82
CA ASP A 252 -9.84 -6.94 -11.41
C ASP A 252 -8.49 -7.57 -11.68
N VAL A 253 -7.76 -7.89 -10.60
CA VAL A 253 -6.41 -8.42 -10.70
C VAL A 253 -6.46 -9.79 -11.37
N PRO A 254 -5.72 -10.05 -12.46
CA PRO A 254 -5.69 -11.35 -13.13
C PRO A 254 -5.31 -12.48 -12.17
N ALA A 255 -5.84 -13.69 -12.39
CA ALA A 255 -5.65 -14.81 -11.47
C ALA A 255 -4.17 -15.20 -11.29
N GLU A 256 -3.35 -15.00 -12.32
CA GLU A 256 -1.91 -15.19 -12.33
C GLU A 256 -1.13 -14.17 -11.49
N ASP A 257 -1.70 -12.98 -11.31
CA ASP A 257 -1.07 -11.86 -10.58
C ASP A 257 -1.61 -11.74 -9.13
N ARG A 258 -2.67 -12.49 -8.80
CA ARG A 258 -3.22 -12.54 -7.44
C ARG A 258 -2.27 -13.25 -6.49
N ALA A 259 -2.25 -12.80 -5.23
CA ALA A 259 -1.64 -13.57 -4.16
C ALA A 259 -2.26 -14.98 -4.09
N HIS A 260 -1.45 -16.00 -3.78
CA HIS A 260 -1.85 -17.42 -3.84
C HIS A 260 -3.02 -17.79 -2.93
N TYR A 261 -3.34 -16.95 -1.94
CA TYR A 261 -4.46 -17.10 -1.01
C TYR A 261 -5.69 -16.25 -1.37
N SER A 262 -5.63 -15.42 -2.41
CA SER A 262 -6.72 -14.53 -2.78
C SER A 262 -7.70 -15.21 -3.76
N ALA A 263 -8.93 -15.42 -3.31
CA ALA A 263 -10.04 -15.84 -4.17
C ALA A 263 -10.45 -14.75 -5.18
N GLY A 264 -10.15 -13.49 -4.88
CA GLY A 264 -10.39 -12.34 -5.74
C GLY A 264 -9.82 -11.06 -5.14
N THR A 265 -9.25 -10.21 -5.99
CA THR A 265 -8.75 -8.89 -5.59
C THR A 265 -9.22 -7.84 -6.60
N ILE A 266 -9.83 -6.75 -6.10
CA ILE A 266 -10.10 -5.53 -6.87
C ILE A 266 -9.21 -4.43 -6.34
N ASP A 267 -8.35 -3.90 -7.21
CA ASP A 267 -7.56 -2.71 -6.91
C ASP A 267 -8.33 -1.46 -7.34
N ILE A 268 -8.34 -0.45 -6.47
CA ILE A 268 -8.81 0.90 -6.83
C ILE A 268 -7.59 1.71 -7.23
N GLU A 269 -7.50 2.04 -8.52
CA GLU A 269 -6.37 2.78 -9.08
C GLU A 269 -6.77 4.20 -9.46
N TYR A 270 -5.82 5.13 -9.28
CA TYR A 270 -5.97 6.53 -9.68
C TYR A 270 -5.05 6.89 -10.83
N ARG A 271 -5.54 7.75 -11.73
CA ARG A 271 -4.81 8.23 -12.90
C ARG A 271 -3.82 9.34 -12.53
N PHE A 272 -2.65 8.96 -12.03
CA PHE A 272 -1.56 9.89 -11.71
C PHE A 272 -0.86 10.47 -12.94
N GLY A 273 -0.94 9.80 -14.10
CA GLY A 273 -0.22 10.18 -15.31
C GLY A 273 1.29 9.89 -15.21
N PHE A 274 1.70 8.77 -14.60
CA PHE A 274 3.11 8.38 -14.59
C PHE A 274 3.63 8.07 -16.00
N GLN A 275 4.95 8.14 -16.16
CA GLN A 275 5.60 7.70 -17.39
C GLN A 275 5.54 6.16 -17.47
N GLY A 276 4.95 5.62 -18.54
CA GLY A 276 4.86 4.18 -18.80
C GLY A 276 3.51 3.54 -18.42
N SER A 277 2.94 3.93 -17.28
CA SER A 277 1.56 3.60 -16.90
C SER A 277 0.90 4.85 -16.33
N GLU A 278 -0.26 5.24 -16.84
CA GLU A 278 -0.96 6.42 -16.31
C GLU A 278 -1.66 6.15 -14.96
N TRP A 279 -1.79 4.88 -14.57
CA TRP A 279 -2.54 4.42 -13.40
C TRP A 279 -1.61 4.00 -12.26
N GLY A 280 -2.05 4.23 -11.02
CA GLY A 280 -1.40 3.71 -9.83
C GLY A 280 -2.41 3.32 -8.76
N GLU A 281 -2.25 2.11 -8.21
CA GLU A 281 -3.02 1.53 -7.11
C GLU A 281 -3.02 2.43 -5.86
N LEU A 282 -4.22 2.82 -5.40
CA LEU A 282 -4.41 3.51 -4.12
C LEU A 282 -4.61 2.53 -2.97
N MET A 283 -5.31 1.44 -3.26
CA MET A 283 -5.76 0.44 -2.31
C MET A 283 -6.18 -0.85 -3.04
N GLY A 284 -6.26 -1.96 -2.31
CA GLY A 284 -6.81 -3.23 -2.79
C GLY A 284 -7.86 -3.79 -1.83
N VAL A 285 -8.96 -4.32 -2.37
CA VAL A 285 -9.91 -5.15 -1.61
C VAL A 285 -9.67 -6.60 -2.01
N ALA A 286 -9.31 -7.46 -1.07
CA ALA A 286 -9.03 -8.87 -1.31
C ALA A 286 -9.97 -9.79 -0.52
N ASN A 287 -10.41 -10.90 -1.13
CA ASN A 287 -11.01 -12.03 -0.43
C ASN A 287 -9.92 -13.08 -0.18
N ARG A 288 -9.38 -13.11 1.05
CA ARG A 288 -8.22 -13.93 1.43
C ARG A 288 -8.60 -15.32 1.95
N THR A 289 -9.89 -15.68 1.88
CA THR A 289 -10.42 -16.95 2.40
C THR A 289 -10.05 -17.16 3.87
N ASP A 290 -9.78 -18.39 4.31
CA ASP A 290 -9.36 -18.73 5.68
C ASP A 290 -7.84 -18.83 5.84
N TYR A 291 -7.06 -18.45 4.83
CA TYR A 291 -5.61 -18.63 4.79
C TYR A 291 -4.91 -18.06 6.04
N ASP A 292 -5.12 -16.78 6.34
CA ASP A 292 -4.37 -16.09 7.40
C ASP A 292 -4.60 -16.70 8.79
N LEU A 293 -5.87 -16.91 9.16
CA LEU A 293 -6.23 -17.54 10.43
C LEU A 293 -5.83 -19.03 10.45
N GLY A 294 -5.93 -19.71 9.31
CA GLY A 294 -5.56 -21.10 9.12
C GLY A 294 -4.07 -21.33 9.36
N THR A 295 -3.20 -20.57 8.69
CA THR A 295 -1.75 -20.73 8.81
C THR A 295 -1.25 -20.34 10.21
N HIS A 296 -1.79 -19.29 10.82
CA HIS A 296 -1.48 -18.98 12.21
C HIS A 296 -1.98 -20.07 13.17
N THR A 297 -3.13 -20.69 12.91
CA THR A 297 -3.62 -21.83 13.70
C THR A 297 -2.66 -23.02 13.63
N GLU A 298 -2.19 -23.37 12.42
CA GLU A 298 -1.26 -24.47 12.19
C GLU A 298 0.09 -24.23 12.89
N VAL A 299 0.67 -23.04 12.70
CA VAL A 299 2.02 -22.76 13.21
C VAL A 299 2.01 -22.46 14.72
N SER A 300 1.00 -21.77 15.25
CA SER A 300 0.97 -21.41 16.68
C SER A 300 0.33 -22.47 17.58
N GLY A 301 -0.55 -23.31 17.04
CA GLY A 301 -1.39 -24.25 17.79
C GLY A 301 -2.60 -23.60 18.48
N ALA A 302 -2.77 -22.27 18.39
CA ALA A 302 -3.95 -21.58 18.89
C ALA A 302 -5.13 -21.75 17.92
N LYS A 303 -6.32 -22.08 18.42
CA LYS A 303 -7.52 -22.24 17.57
C LYS A 303 -8.11 -20.86 17.25
N LEU A 304 -7.85 -20.34 16.05
CA LEU A 304 -8.41 -19.07 15.57
C LEU A 304 -9.73 -19.33 14.81
N GLN A 305 -10.74 -19.84 15.52
CA GLN A 305 -12.02 -20.27 14.95
C GLN A 305 -13.20 -19.67 15.71
N TYR A 306 -14.29 -19.41 14.99
CA TYR A 306 -15.55 -18.99 15.59
C TYR A 306 -16.47 -20.20 15.83
N PHE A 307 -17.25 -20.16 16.92
CA PHE A 307 -18.29 -21.14 17.20
C PHE A 307 -19.64 -20.43 17.20
N ASP A 308 -20.48 -20.74 16.23
CA ASP A 308 -21.83 -20.21 16.15
C ASP A 308 -22.76 -21.07 17.00
N GLN A 309 -23.34 -20.47 18.03
CA GLN A 309 -24.28 -21.14 18.92
C GLN A 309 -25.63 -21.43 18.26
N ALA A 310 -26.01 -20.65 17.24
CA ALA A 310 -27.30 -20.79 16.56
C ALA A 310 -27.33 -22.02 15.66
N SER A 311 -26.26 -22.25 14.88
CA SER A 311 -26.13 -23.44 14.03
C SER A 311 -25.48 -24.62 14.76
N GLY A 312 -24.65 -24.36 15.78
CA GLY A 312 -23.81 -25.36 16.44
C GLY A 312 -22.50 -25.65 15.69
N ASP A 313 -22.18 -24.86 14.65
CA ASP A 313 -21.03 -25.08 13.80
C ASP A 313 -19.78 -24.33 14.29
N ARG A 314 -18.62 -24.89 13.95
CA ARG A 314 -17.32 -24.26 14.16
C ARG A 314 -16.62 -24.11 12.82
N TYR A 315 -16.18 -22.90 12.52
CA TYR A 315 -15.50 -22.59 11.27
C TYR A 315 -14.36 -21.60 11.49
N THR A 316 -13.42 -21.60 10.56
CA THR A 316 -12.41 -20.53 10.43
C THR A 316 -13.05 -19.44 9.57
N PRO A 317 -13.24 -18.22 10.09
CA PRO A 317 -13.82 -17.13 9.30
C PRO A 317 -12.99 -16.85 8.05
N TYR A 318 -13.67 -16.53 6.96
CA TYR A 318 -13.01 -15.94 5.80
C TYR A 318 -12.70 -14.47 6.08
N VAL A 319 -11.67 -13.95 5.44
CA VAL A 319 -11.21 -12.57 5.62
C VAL A 319 -11.38 -11.77 4.33
N ILE A 320 -12.15 -10.69 4.43
CA ILE A 320 -12.18 -9.63 3.41
C ILE A 320 -11.28 -8.49 3.89
N GLU A 321 -10.27 -8.16 3.11
CA GLU A 321 -9.27 -7.15 3.44
C GLU A 321 -9.37 -5.94 2.50
N PRO A 322 -9.92 -4.81 2.98
CA PRO A 322 -9.62 -3.50 2.41
C PRO A 322 -8.29 -2.96 2.95
N SER A 323 -7.28 -2.81 2.08
CA SER A 323 -5.97 -2.24 2.43
C SER A 323 -5.68 -0.94 1.68
N PHE A 324 -5.66 0.18 2.40
CA PHE A 324 -5.41 1.52 1.83
C PHE A 324 -3.98 1.99 2.07
N GLY A 325 -3.35 2.57 1.05
CA GLY A 325 -2.13 3.35 1.21
C GLY A 325 -2.44 4.81 1.58
N LEU A 326 -2.17 5.22 2.83
CA LEU A 326 -2.41 6.61 3.28
C LEU A 326 -1.65 7.62 2.41
N THR A 327 -0.37 7.35 2.18
CA THR A 327 0.51 8.22 1.40
C THR A 327 0.05 8.34 -0.06
N ARG A 328 -0.40 7.23 -0.65
CA ARG A 328 -0.92 7.22 -2.03
C ARG A 328 -2.24 7.96 -2.13
N SER A 329 -3.12 7.78 -1.15
CA SER A 329 -4.38 8.53 -1.03
C SER A 329 -4.12 10.05 -0.92
N MET A 330 -3.19 10.47 -0.05
CA MET A 330 -2.77 11.87 0.06
C MET A 330 -2.29 12.42 -1.29
N MET A 331 -1.47 11.66 -2.01
CA MET A 331 -0.99 12.04 -3.33
C MET A 331 -2.14 12.21 -4.32
N ALA A 332 -3.11 11.28 -4.33
CA ALA A 332 -4.27 11.33 -5.20
C ALA A 332 -5.12 12.58 -4.92
N PHE A 333 -5.45 12.86 -3.65
CA PHE A 333 -6.21 14.06 -3.28
C PHE A 333 -5.49 15.36 -3.65
N LEU A 334 -4.17 15.42 -3.51
CA LEU A 334 -3.39 16.59 -3.94
C LEU A 334 -3.39 16.76 -5.46
N VAL A 335 -3.25 15.67 -6.21
CA VAL A 335 -3.30 15.70 -7.68
C VAL A 335 -4.70 16.05 -8.16
N GLU A 336 -5.75 15.47 -7.58
CA GLU A 336 -7.14 15.73 -7.97
C GLU A 336 -7.49 17.22 -7.73
N ALA A 337 -7.24 17.71 -6.51
CA ALA A 337 -7.58 19.06 -6.06
C ALA A 337 -6.78 20.17 -6.77
N TYR A 338 -5.64 19.85 -7.39
CA TYR A 338 -4.80 20.85 -8.05
C TYR A 338 -5.48 21.45 -9.27
N SER A 339 -5.66 22.77 -9.25
CA SER A 339 -6.15 23.58 -10.36
C SER A 339 -5.43 24.92 -10.43
N GLU A 340 -5.41 25.50 -11.64
CA GLU A 340 -4.99 26.89 -11.87
C GLU A 340 -6.20 27.69 -12.33
N ASP A 341 -6.46 28.84 -11.70
CA ASP A 341 -7.49 29.79 -12.11
C ASP A 341 -6.91 31.20 -12.29
N GLU A 342 -7.70 32.08 -12.89
CA GLU A 342 -7.37 33.49 -13.08
C GLU A 342 -8.20 34.33 -12.13
N ALA A 343 -7.54 35.20 -11.37
CA ALA A 343 -8.19 36.10 -10.42
C ALA A 343 -7.84 37.57 -10.72
N PRO A 344 -8.79 38.51 -10.58
CA PRO A 344 -8.51 39.93 -10.74
C PRO A 344 -7.45 40.41 -9.73
N ASN A 345 -6.47 41.17 -10.21
CA ASN A 345 -5.44 41.76 -9.38
C ASN A 345 -5.74 43.22 -9.03
N THR A 346 -5.08 43.74 -7.99
CA THR A 346 -5.28 45.11 -7.48
C THR A 346 -4.83 46.21 -8.45
N LYS A 347 -4.23 45.84 -9.58
CA LYS A 347 -3.75 46.76 -10.64
C LYS A 347 -4.63 46.77 -11.89
N GLY A 348 -5.78 46.08 -11.87
CA GLY A 348 -6.73 46.05 -12.99
C GLY A 348 -6.42 45.02 -14.08
N GLY A 349 -5.57 44.02 -13.80
CA GLY A 349 -5.32 42.85 -14.65
C GLY A 349 -5.80 41.54 -14.02
N VAL A 350 -5.42 40.41 -14.61
CA VAL A 350 -5.65 39.05 -14.06
C VAL A 350 -4.32 38.40 -13.71
N ASP A 351 -4.24 37.80 -12.52
CA ASP A 351 -3.12 36.97 -12.10
C ASP A 351 -3.55 35.49 -12.14
N LYS A 352 -2.65 34.63 -12.61
CA LYS A 352 -2.81 33.18 -12.43
C LYS A 352 -2.48 32.81 -11.01
N ARG A 353 -3.33 32.02 -10.36
CA ARG A 353 -3.06 31.45 -9.04
C ARG A 353 -3.33 29.94 -9.06
N VAL A 354 -2.63 29.26 -8.15
CA VAL A 354 -2.84 27.83 -7.89
C VAL A 354 -3.82 27.71 -6.74
N VAL A 355 -4.84 26.87 -6.91
CA VAL A 355 -5.85 26.57 -5.89
C VAL A 355 -5.89 25.05 -5.69
N LEU A 356 -5.93 24.62 -4.42
CA LEU A 356 -6.24 23.23 -4.05
C LEU A 356 -7.71 23.17 -3.63
N GLY A 357 -8.56 22.63 -4.50
CA GLY A 357 -9.98 22.37 -4.20
C GLY A 357 -10.17 21.08 -3.39
N LEU A 358 -9.49 20.95 -2.25
CA LEU A 358 -9.64 19.79 -1.36
C LEU A 358 -11.04 19.79 -0.73
N ASP A 359 -11.58 18.58 -0.47
CA ASP A 359 -12.78 18.44 0.34
C ASP A 359 -12.57 19.12 1.71
N PRO A 360 -13.55 19.89 2.22
CA PRO A 360 -13.42 20.59 3.51
C PRO A 360 -13.06 19.69 4.70
N ARG A 361 -13.38 18.39 4.62
CA ARG A 361 -13.04 17.38 5.62
C ARG A 361 -11.56 16.97 5.60
N LEU A 362 -10.87 17.22 4.49
CA LEU A 362 -9.45 16.90 4.29
C LEU A 362 -8.54 18.12 4.35
N ALA A 363 -9.06 19.31 4.07
CA ALA A 363 -8.29 20.55 3.99
C ALA A 363 -7.50 20.84 5.29
N PRO A 364 -6.17 21.06 5.21
CA PRO A 364 -5.30 21.35 6.37
C PRO A 364 -5.37 22.80 6.86
#